data_AF-A0A7Y3N4S9-F1
#
_entry.id   AF-A0A7Y3N4S9-F1
#
_cell.length_a   1.000
_cell.length_b   1.000
_cell.length_c   1.000
_cell.angle_alpha   90.00
_cell.angle_beta   90.00
_cell.angle_gamma   90.00
#
_symmetry.space_group_name_H-M   'P 1'
#
loop_
_entity.id
_entity.type
_entity.pdbx_description
1 polymer ?
#
loop_
_entity_poly.entity_id
_entity_poly.type
_entity_poly.pdbx_seq_one_letter_code
_entity_poly.pdbx_strand_id
1 'polypeptide(L)'
;MNKLLTYRVLALFAFLSMIYTSSVHAEAKTATVEENKEIEPSTEQNNAKKGSDNVSYVQISSYITQTPTSGVGSSVKMEIVDAMKGFEHSSDKRKLICKQKGLYFAIASGQVGAANPGALGYVDCWFMKNGESLSNSNNRQTINSSSYTGCLISQFIMDLDVGDSLEVVFSASGPSLGFIYIKPDNEPGIPSFTLSMNQIQ
;
A
#
# COMPACT_ATOMS: atom_id res chain seq x y z
N MET A 1 -11.93 20.35 25.18
CA MET A 1 -10.45 20.19 25.09
C MET A 1 -10.13 19.57 23.73
N ASN A 2 -10.19 20.37 22.66
CA ASN A 2 -10.10 19.92 21.26
C ASN A 2 -8.74 20.30 20.66
N LYS A 3 -7.67 19.66 21.14
CA LYS A 3 -6.33 19.80 20.52
C LYS A 3 -5.95 18.61 19.63
N LEU A 4 -6.64 17.47 19.72
CA LEU A 4 -6.30 16.26 18.97
C LEU A 4 -6.88 16.23 17.54
N LEU A 5 -8.00 16.92 17.31
CA LEU A 5 -8.67 16.97 16.00
C LEU A 5 -7.92 17.87 14.99
N THR A 6 -7.22 18.90 15.49
CA THR A 6 -6.50 19.87 14.65
C THR A 6 -5.23 19.29 14.03
N TYR A 7 -4.56 18.33 14.69
CA TYR A 7 -3.33 17.72 14.16
C TYR A 7 -3.56 16.73 13.02
N ARG A 8 -4.76 16.12 12.92
CA ARG A 8 -5.07 15.15 11.85
C ARG A 8 -5.39 15.81 10.51
N VAL A 9 -5.90 17.04 10.51
CA VAL A 9 -6.16 17.82 9.29
C VAL A 9 -4.86 18.47 8.78
N LEU A 10 -3.93 18.84 9.67
CA LEU A 10 -2.64 19.43 9.28
C LEU A 10 -1.69 18.41 8.62
N ALA A 11 -1.70 17.14 9.06
CA ALA A 11 -0.86 16.10 8.46
C ALA A 11 -1.31 15.72 7.03
N LEU A 12 -2.60 15.84 6.72
CA LEU A 12 -3.14 15.57 5.39
C LEU A 12 -2.87 16.73 4.40
N PHE A 13 -2.72 17.97 4.89
CA PHE A 13 -2.35 19.12 4.05
C PHE A 13 -0.85 19.20 3.74
N ALA A 14 0.03 18.73 4.64
CA ALA A 14 1.48 18.74 4.40
C ALA A 14 1.92 17.74 3.31
N PHE A 15 1.20 16.63 3.16
CA PHE A 15 1.51 15.64 2.11
C PHE A 15 1.05 16.10 0.71
N LEU A 16 0.02 16.95 0.64
CA LEU A 16 -0.47 17.49 -0.63
C LEU A 16 0.37 18.66 -1.15
N SER A 17 1.03 19.44 -0.27
CA SER A 17 1.89 20.56 -0.70
C SER A 17 3.27 20.13 -1.19
N MET A 18 3.81 18.98 -0.76
CA MET A 18 5.12 18.51 -1.21
C MET A 18 5.13 17.96 -2.65
N ILE A 19 3.96 17.62 -3.20
CA ILE A 19 3.83 17.14 -4.59
C ILE A 19 3.78 18.32 -5.59
N TYR A 20 3.48 19.54 -5.13
CA TYR A 20 3.32 20.70 -6.02
C TYR A 20 4.58 21.56 -6.21
N THR A 21 5.57 21.48 -5.32
CA THR A 21 6.74 22.38 -5.37
C THR A 21 7.88 21.88 -6.27
N SER A 22 7.85 20.64 -6.77
CA SER A 22 8.90 20.11 -7.64
C SER A 22 8.71 20.40 -9.14
N SER A 23 7.66 21.14 -9.53
CA SER A 23 7.36 21.42 -10.95
C SER A 23 7.71 22.83 -11.45
N VAL A 24 8.34 23.70 -10.65
CA VAL A 24 8.68 25.05 -11.13
C VAL A 24 10.05 25.48 -10.61
N HIS A 25 11.12 25.04 -11.29
CA HIS A 25 12.41 25.73 -11.34
C HIS A 25 13.12 25.36 -12.66
N ALA A 26 12.67 25.99 -13.74
CA ALA A 26 13.53 26.23 -14.90
C ALA A 26 13.72 27.75 -14.99
N GLU A 27 14.90 28.21 -14.59
CA GLU A 27 15.30 29.62 -14.65
C GLU A 27 15.38 30.09 -16.10
N ALA A 28 14.71 31.20 -16.39
CA ALA A 28 14.77 31.92 -17.66
C ALA A 28 16.08 32.73 -17.72
N LYS A 29 16.88 32.50 -18.76
CA LYS A 29 17.97 33.41 -19.17
C LYS A 29 17.40 34.56 -19.99
N THR A 30 17.65 35.79 -19.54
CA THR A 30 17.34 37.03 -20.25
C THR A 30 18.21 37.19 -21.48
N ALA A 31 17.61 37.45 -22.64
CA ALA A 31 18.27 38.03 -23.80
C ALA A 31 17.31 38.99 -24.54
N THR A 32 17.90 40.06 -25.05
CA THR A 32 17.34 41.33 -25.52
C THR A 32 16.57 41.27 -26.85
N VAL A 33 15.85 42.37 -27.10
CA VAL A 33 14.79 42.63 -28.10
C VAL A 33 15.31 42.78 -29.55
N GLU A 34 14.37 42.57 -30.48
CA GLU A 34 14.22 43.10 -31.87
C GLU A 34 14.62 42.15 -33.03
N GLU A 35 13.62 41.63 -33.76
CA GLU A 35 13.07 42.23 -35.00
C GLU A 35 12.12 41.24 -35.70
N ASN A 36 10.98 41.74 -36.19
CA ASN A 36 9.87 40.97 -36.76
C ASN A 36 10.25 40.19 -38.03
N LYS A 37 10.01 38.87 -38.02
CA LYS A 37 9.69 38.10 -39.23
C LYS A 37 8.47 37.23 -38.97
N GLU A 38 7.53 37.33 -39.89
CA GLU A 38 6.30 36.56 -40.03
C GLU A 38 6.62 35.05 -40.02
N ILE A 39 6.13 34.32 -39.01
CA ILE A 39 6.25 32.86 -38.92
C ILE A 39 4.84 32.29 -38.98
N GLU A 40 4.61 31.43 -39.97
CA GLU A 40 3.38 30.66 -40.17
C GLU A 40 2.97 29.88 -38.91
N PRO A 41 1.67 29.63 -38.68
CA PRO A 41 1.21 28.95 -37.48
C PRO A 41 1.69 27.50 -37.50
N SER A 42 2.75 27.21 -36.74
CA SER A 42 3.11 25.84 -36.40
C SER A 42 2.00 25.27 -35.54
N THR A 43 1.36 24.21 -36.04
CA THR A 43 0.52 23.31 -35.25
C THR A 43 1.40 22.69 -34.17
N GLU A 44 1.48 23.33 -33.02
CA GLU A 44 1.97 22.75 -31.78
C GLU A 44 0.95 21.68 -31.38
N GLN A 45 1.23 20.44 -31.79
CA GLN A 45 0.50 19.28 -31.32
C GLN A 45 0.67 19.22 -29.81
N ASN A 46 -0.41 19.57 -29.10
CA ASN A 46 -0.62 19.29 -27.69
C ASN A 46 -0.51 17.77 -27.46
N ASN A 47 0.71 17.26 -27.33
CA ASN A 47 1.00 16.00 -26.68
C ASN A 47 0.84 16.21 -25.18
N ALA A 48 -0.38 16.49 -24.75
CA ALA A 48 -0.80 16.18 -23.39
C ALA A 48 -0.55 14.69 -23.23
N LYS A 49 0.53 14.36 -22.49
CA LYS A 49 0.98 13.02 -22.16
C LYS A 49 -0.24 12.20 -21.75
N LYS A 50 -0.76 11.40 -22.69
CA LYS A 50 -1.86 10.47 -22.45
C LYS A 50 -1.44 9.64 -21.26
N GLY A 51 -2.10 9.85 -20.12
CA GLY A 51 -1.86 9.08 -18.90
C GLY A 51 -1.87 7.60 -19.29
N SER A 52 -0.79 6.90 -18.95
CA SER A 52 -0.51 5.55 -19.40
C SER A 52 -1.72 4.64 -19.14
N ASP A 53 -2.37 4.18 -20.23
CA ASP A 53 -3.37 3.11 -20.19
C ASP A 53 -2.76 1.76 -19.70
N ASN A 54 -1.48 1.75 -19.27
CA ASN A 54 -0.71 0.58 -18.84
C ASN A 54 -0.20 0.69 -17.39
N VAL A 55 -0.77 1.54 -16.53
CA VAL A 55 -0.39 1.51 -15.10
C VAL A 55 -1.01 0.29 -14.43
N SER A 56 -0.17 -0.60 -13.90
CA SER A 56 -0.59 -1.75 -13.09
C SER A 56 -0.91 -1.33 -11.65
N TYR A 57 -1.94 -1.95 -11.07
CA TYR A 57 -2.39 -1.65 -9.71
C TYR A 57 -3.13 -2.85 -9.09
N VAL A 58 -3.17 -2.87 -7.76
CA VAL A 58 -3.92 -3.85 -6.97
C VAL A 58 -4.54 -3.18 -5.75
N GLN A 59 -5.80 -3.52 -5.49
CA GLN A 59 -6.48 -3.34 -4.22
C GLN A 59 -7.19 -4.66 -3.89
N ILE A 60 -6.69 -5.35 -2.87
CA ILE A 60 -7.27 -6.59 -2.35
C ILE A 60 -7.36 -6.54 -0.83
N SER A 61 -8.30 -7.29 -0.27
CA SER A 61 -8.57 -7.28 1.17
C SER A 61 -9.02 -8.65 1.69
N SER A 62 -9.14 -8.76 3.01
CA SER A 62 -9.69 -9.93 3.68
C SER A 62 -10.66 -9.56 4.79
N TYR A 63 -11.81 -10.23 4.81
CA TYR A 63 -12.82 -10.18 5.87
C TYR A 63 -12.79 -11.45 6.74
N ILE A 64 -11.68 -12.19 6.71
CA ILE A 64 -11.49 -13.39 7.54
C ILE A 64 -10.51 -13.04 8.67
N THR A 65 -10.84 -13.40 9.90
CA THR A 65 -9.87 -13.35 11.02
C THR A 65 -8.77 -14.39 10.80
N GLN A 66 -7.52 -13.96 10.85
CA GLN A 66 -6.34 -14.76 10.54
C GLN A 66 -5.36 -14.76 11.72
N THR A 67 -5.19 -15.92 12.34
CA THR A 67 -4.15 -16.18 13.35
C THR A 67 -3.07 -17.07 12.73
N PRO A 68 -1.82 -17.03 13.22
CA PRO A 68 -0.75 -17.83 12.64
C PRO A 68 -1.02 -19.33 12.83
N THR A 69 -0.81 -20.12 11.76
CA THR A 69 -0.99 -21.57 11.78
C THR A 69 0.29 -22.33 12.18
N SER A 70 1.44 -21.66 12.19
CA SER A 70 2.75 -22.24 12.52
C SER A 70 3.67 -21.20 13.18
N GLY A 71 4.73 -21.65 13.86
CA GLY A 71 5.73 -20.76 14.47
C GLY A 71 6.68 -20.06 13.48
N VAL A 72 6.46 -20.22 12.16
CA VAL A 72 7.41 -19.80 11.10
C VAL A 72 6.86 -18.70 10.18
N GLY A 73 5.75 -18.06 10.56
CA GLY A 73 5.04 -17.08 9.73
C GLY A 73 3.95 -17.73 8.88
N SER A 74 2.90 -16.98 8.58
CA SER A 74 1.73 -17.42 7.81
C SER A 74 1.43 -16.42 6.70
N SER A 75 1.27 -16.88 5.46
CA SER A 75 0.86 -16.01 4.36
C SER A 75 -0.57 -15.54 4.57
N VAL A 76 -0.77 -14.23 4.44
CA VAL A 76 -2.07 -13.60 4.56
C VAL A 76 -2.95 -14.05 3.40
N LYS A 77 -4.15 -14.53 3.70
CA LYS A 77 -5.21 -14.76 2.71
C LYS A 77 -5.91 -13.44 2.43
N MET A 78 -6.09 -13.11 1.15
CA MET A 78 -6.73 -11.88 0.68
C MET A 78 -7.81 -12.27 -0.33
N GLU A 79 -9.00 -12.66 0.11
CA GLU A 79 -10.00 -13.27 -0.78
C GLU A 79 -10.86 -12.26 -1.56
N ILE A 80 -10.82 -10.99 -1.20
CA ILE A 80 -11.63 -9.93 -1.82
C ILE A 80 -10.74 -9.17 -2.81
N VAL A 81 -11.20 -9.07 -4.05
CA VAL A 81 -10.54 -8.29 -5.09
C VAL A 81 -11.41 -7.08 -5.42
N ASP A 82 -10.98 -5.90 -4.97
CA ASP A 82 -11.68 -4.64 -5.22
C ASP A 82 -11.27 -4.06 -6.58
N ALA A 83 -9.97 -4.12 -6.89
CA ALA A 83 -9.43 -3.67 -8.18
C ALA A 83 -8.10 -4.38 -8.47
N MET A 84 -7.89 -4.85 -9.70
CA MET A 84 -6.64 -5.51 -10.07
C MET A 84 -6.35 -5.36 -11.56
N LYS A 85 -5.13 -4.95 -11.90
CA LYS A 85 -4.62 -4.87 -13.26
C LYS A 85 -3.12 -5.13 -13.27
N GLY A 86 -2.65 -5.97 -14.19
CA GLY A 86 -1.23 -6.34 -14.29
C GLY A 86 -0.77 -7.39 -13.27
N PHE A 87 -1.71 -8.04 -12.59
CA PHE A 87 -1.47 -9.11 -11.63
C PHE A 87 -2.48 -10.24 -11.81
N GLU A 88 -2.09 -11.43 -11.37
CA GLU A 88 -2.97 -12.57 -11.16
C GLU A 88 -2.94 -12.96 -9.69
N HIS A 89 -4.09 -13.33 -9.13
CA HIS A 89 -4.18 -13.84 -7.77
C HIS A 89 -4.02 -15.36 -7.78
N SER A 90 -3.14 -15.90 -6.93
CA SER A 90 -3.02 -17.35 -6.74
C SER A 90 -4.37 -18.00 -6.40
N SER A 91 -4.50 -19.29 -6.70
CA SER A 91 -5.73 -20.06 -6.44
C SER A 91 -6.13 -20.09 -4.96
N ASP A 92 -5.15 -20.12 -4.05
CA ASP A 92 -5.34 -20.09 -2.60
C ASP A 92 -5.53 -18.66 -2.02
N LYS A 93 -5.47 -17.64 -2.87
CA LYS A 93 -5.63 -16.21 -2.54
C LYS A 93 -4.56 -15.64 -1.60
N ARG A 94 -3.38 -16.24 -1.55
CA ARG A 94 -2.27 -15.80 -0.67
C ARG A 94 -1.15 -15.07 -1.40
N LYS A 95 -1.08 -15.17 -2.72
CA LYS A 95 0.00 -14.58 -3.53
C LYS A 95 -0.54 -13.76 -4.70
N LEU A 96 0.18 -12.71 -5.03
CA LEU A 96 0.03 -11.98 -6.28
C LEU A 96 1.14 -12.40 -7.23
N ILE A 97 0.78 -12.76 -8.46
CA ILE A 97 1.71 -13.08 -9.53
C ILE A 97 1.76 -11.90 -10.49
N CYS A 98 2.93 -11.27 -10.59
CA CYS A 98 3.16 -10.13 -11.44
C CYS A 98 3.01 -10.50 -12.92
N LYS A 99 2.22 -9.72 -13.67
CA LYS A 99 2.05 -9.87 -15.13
C LYS A 99 2.67 -8.74 -15.92
N GLN A 100 3.18 -7.71 -15.25
CA GLN A 100 3.80 -6.56 -15.88
C GLN A 100 5.03 -6.12 -15.10
N LYS A 101 6.19 -6.15 -15.75
CA LYS A 101 7.44 -5.66 -15.16
C LYS A 101 7.30 -4.18 -14.76
N GLY A 102 7.82 -3.81 -13.60
CA GLY A 102 7.85 -2.43 -13.14
C GLY A 102 8.41 -2.26 -11.74
N LEU A 103 8.54 -1.00 -11.35
CA LEU A 103 8.78 -0.60 -9.96
C LEU A 103 7.43 -0.36 -9.29
N TYR A 104 7.21 -0.97 -8.13
CA TYR A 104 5.93 -0.92 -7.43
C TYR A 104 6.08 -0.33 -6.04
N PHE A 105 5.11 0.49 -5.64
CA PHE A 105 4.92 0.90 -4.25
C PHE A 105 3.74 0.14 -3.66
N ALA A 106 3.98 -0.62 -2.59
CA ALA A 106 2.99 -1.45 -1.92
C ALA A 106 2.78 -0.99 -0.47
N ILE A 107 1.54 -1.03 -0.01
CA ILE A 107 1.12 -0.78 1.36
C ILE A 107 0.23 -1.94 1.81
N ALA A 108 0.73 -2.70 2.76
CA ALA A 108 0.03 -3.73 3.52
C ALA A 108 -0.46 -3.14 4.85
N SER A 109 -1.73 -3.35 5.17
CA SER A 109 -2.35 -2.89 6.40
C SER A 109 -3.13 -4.01 7.05
N GLY A 110 -2.79 -4.35 8.30
CA GLY A 110 -3.46 -5.38 9.07
C GLY A 110 -4.12 -4.80 10.33
N GLN A 111 -5.37 -5.17 10.56
CA GLN A 111 -6.10 -4.88 11.79
C GLN A 111 -5.64 -5.85 12.88
N VAL A 112 -4.63 -5.46 13.65
CA VAL A 112 -4.02 -6.28 14.69
C VAL A 112 -4.89 -6.32 15.93
N GLY A 113 -5.10 -7.53 16.45
CA GLY A 113 -5.84 -7.75 17.69
C GLY A 113 -5.76 -9.20 18.15
N ALA A 114 -6.62 -9.55 19.10
CA ALA A 114 -6.76 -10.90 19.60
C ALA A 114 -8.09 -11.51 19.12
N ALA A 115 -8.03 -12.73 18.57
CA ALA A 115 -9.22 -13.50 18.20
C ALA A 115 -10.05 -13.90 19.43
N ASN A 116 -9.39 -14.07 20.57
CA ASN A 116 -10.00 -14.25 21.87
C ASN A 116 -9.55 -13.11 22.80
N PRO A 117 -10.47 -12.45 23.54
CA PRO A 117 -10.11 -11.38 24.47
C PRO A 117 -9.02 -11.81 25.47
N GLY A 118 -8.16 -10.87 25.87
CA GLY A 118 -7.18 -11.11 26.94
C GLY A 118 -5.77 -11.45 26.49
N ALA A 119 -5.54 -11.78 25.23
CA ALA A 119 -4.20 -12.08 24.74
C ALA A 119 -3.34 -10.81 24.59
N LEU A 120 -2.12 -10.87 25.10
CA LEU A 120 -1.12 -9.82 25.02
C LEU A 120 0.09 -10.31 24.25
N GLY A 121 0.81 -9.41 23.60
CA GLY A 121 2.00 -9.77 22.84
C GLY A 121 2.20 -8.88 21.62
N TYR A 122 2.63 -9.47 20.51
CA TYR A 122 2.89 -8.75 19.28
C TYR A 122 2.48 -9.54 18.04
N VAL A 123 2.23 -8.79 16.96
CA VAL A 123 2.11 -9.29 15.59
C VAL A 123 3.19 -8.62 14.74
N ASP A 124 3.89 -9.41 13.95
CA ASP A 124 4.85 -8.96 12.95
C ASP A 124 4.25 -9.13 11.55
N CYS A 125 4.63 -8.27 10.60
CA CYS A 125 4.19 -8.35 9.22
C CYS A 125 5.27 -7.85 8.28
N TRP A 126 5.54 -8.63 7.22
CA TRP A 126 6.57 -8.34 6.23
C TRP A 126 6.17 -8.83 4.84
N PHE A 127 6.86 -8.34 3.82
CA PHE A 127 6.68 -8.80 2.45
C PHE A 127 7.63 -9.95 2.13
N MET A 128 7.16 -10.90 1.33
CA MET A 128 7.99 -11.92 0.70
C MET A 128 7.87 -11.84 -0.82
N LYS A 129 9.01 -11.95 -1.51
CA LYS A 129 9.09 -12.04 -2.96
C LYS A 129 9.70 -13.39 -3.33
N ASN A 130 9.03 -14.15 -4.19
CA ASN A 130 9.52 -15.46 -4.67
C ASN A 130 9.87 -16.44 -3.53
N GLY A 131 9.12 -16.39 -2.42
CA GLY A 131 9.37 -17.24 -1.26
C GLY A 131 10.51 -16.78 -0.34
N GLU A 132 11.09 -15.60 -0.60
CA GLU A 132 12.14 -15.00 0.24
C GLU A 132 11.64 -13.72 0.92
N SER A 133 11.99 -13.52 2.19
CA SER A 133 11.65 -12.31 2.92
C SER A 133 12.38 -11.10 2.36
N LEU A 134 11.65 -10.03 2.06
CA LEU A 134 12.23 -8.75 1.69
C LEU A 134 12.82 -8.07 2.92
N SER A 135 14.13 -7.83 2.91
CA SER A 135 14.84 -7.08 3.95
C SER A 135 14.21 -5.71 4.17
N ASN A 136 14.17 -5.25 5.43
CA ASN A 136 13.60 -3.95 5.83
C ASN A 136 12.10 -3.76 5.57
N SER A 137 11.35 -4.84 5.30
CA SER A 137 9.88 -4.78 5.15
C SER A 137 9.10 -5.13 6.42
N ASN A 138 9.78 -5.61 7.46
CA ASN A 138 9.11 -6.08 8.68
C ASN A 138 8.71 -4.93 9.59
N ASN A 139 7.51 -5.00 10.15
CA ASN A 139 6.97 -4.08 11.14
C ASN A 139 6.28 -4.86 12.26
N ARG A 140 6.29 -4.30 13.47
CA ARG A 140 5.68 -4.90 14.66
C ARG A 140 4.60 -4.01 15.25
N GLN A 141 3.46 -4.60 15.59
CA GLN A 141 2.46 -3.98 16.44
C GLN A 141 2.33 -4.74 17.76
N THR A 142 2.51 -4.03 18.87
CA THR A 142 2.36 -4.60 20.22
C THR A 142 0.92 -4.39 20.72
N ILE A 143 0.36 -5.43 21.32
CA ILE A 143 -0.93 -5.45 22.01
C ILE A 143 -0.61 -5.51 23.52
N ASN A 144 -0.78 -4.39 24.20
CA ASN A 144 -0.46 -4.23 25.62
C ASN A 144 -1.69 -4.19 26.53
N SER A 145 -2.91 -4.30 25.97
CA SER A 145 -4.14 -4.48 26.74
C SER A 145 -5.09 -5.44 26.03
N SER A 146 -5.96 -6.07 26.82
CA SER A 146 -6.89 -7.11 26.37
C SER A 146 -7.98 -6.63 25.41
N SER A 147 -8.22 -5.31 25.36
CA SER A 147 -9.20 -4.66 24.48
C SER A 147 -8.54 -3.89 23.33
N TYR A 148 -7.21 -3.98 23.19
CA TYR A 148 -6.49 -3.20 22.20
C TYR A 148 -6.65 -3.82 20.81
N THR A 149 -7.04 -2.98 19.86
CA THR A 149 -6.90 -3.24 18.44
C THR A 149 -6.10 -2.12 17.81
N GLY A 150 -5.20 -2.44 16.89
CA GLY A 150 -4.36 -1.45 16.19
C GLY A 150 -4.28 -1.72 14.70
N CYS A 151 -3.78 -0.75 13.95
CA CYS A 151 -3.48 -0.93 12.53
C CYS A 151 -1.96 -1.03 12.37
N LEU A 152 -1.48 -2.18 11.91
CA LEU A 152 -0.08 -2.40 11.54
C LEU A 152 0.06 -2.10 10.05
N ILE A 153 0.99 -1.22 9.70
CA ILE A 153 1.32 -0.89 8.31
C ILE A 153 2.71 -1.42 8.00
N SER A 154 2.82 -2.17 6.91
CA SER A 154 4.09 -2.46 6.24
C SER A 154 4.04 -1.88 4.84
N GLN A 155 5.04 -1.11 4.46
CA GLN A 155 5.13 -0.49 3.14
C GLN A 155 6.49 -0.77 2.52
N PHE A 156 6.53 -0.93 1.20
CA PHE A 156 7.77 -1.28 0.51
C PHE A 156 7.75 -0.81 -0.94
N ILE A 157 8.92 -0.45 -1.45
CA ILE A 157 9.14 -0.21 -2.88
C ILE A 157 9.96 -1.38 -3.41
N MET A 158 9.49 -2.05 -4.46
CA MET A 158 10.14 -3.23 -5.03
C MET A 158 10.05 -3.25 -6.55
N ASP A 159 11.11 -3.75 -7.19
CA ASP A 159 11.06 -4.18 -8.58
C ASP A 159 10.38 -5.54 -8.67
N LEU A 160 9.44 -5.68 -9.60
CA LEU A 160 8.83 -6.96 -9.97
C LEU A 160 9.05 -7.21 -11.46
N ASP A 161 9.50 -8.41 -11.79
CA ASP A 161 9.50 -8.97 -13.13
C ASP A 161 8.23 -9.79 -13.38
N VAL A 162 7.90 -10.05 -14.64
CA VAL A 162 6.76 -10.91 -15.00
C VAL A 162 7.00 -12.32 -14.45
N GLY A 163 6.02 -12.85 -13.72
CA GLY A 163 6.10 -14.14 -13.07
C GLY A 163 6.56 -14.09 -11.61
N ASP A 164 7.10 -12.96 -11.14
CA ASP A 164 7.42 -12.80 -9.72
C ASP A 164 6.16 -12.98 -8.86
N SER A 165 6.32 -13.67 -7.74
CA SER A 165 5.29 -13.83 -6.72
C SER A 165 5.55 -12.89 -5.54
N LEU A 166 4.49 -12.20 -5.11
CA LEU A 166 4.48 -11.34 -3.94
C LEU A 166 3.49 -11.91 -2.92
N GLU A 167 3.94 -11.98 -1.67
CA GLU A 167 3.14 -12.39 -0.52
C GLU A 167 3.31 -11.38 0.60
N VAL A 168 2.29 -11.25 1.43
CA VAL A 168 2.44 -10.65 2.75
C VAL A 168 2.36 -11.76 3.77
N VAL A 169 3.31 -11.78 4.70
CA VAL A 169 3.41 -12.80 5.74
C VAL A 169 3.37 -12.12 7.09
N PHE A 170 2.72 -12.79 8.04
CA PHE A 170 2.66 -12.34 9.42
C PHE A 170 3.02 -13.46 10.38
N SER A 171 3.51 -13.08 11.55
CA SER A 171 3.66 -13.97 12.69
C SER A 171 3.12 -13.28 13.93
N ALA A 172 2.87 -14.05 14.99
CA ALA A 172 2.46 -13.47 16.25
C ALA A 172 3.11 -14.22 17.41
N SER A 173 3.27 -13.53 18.54
CA SER A 173 3.86 -14.10 19.75
C SER A 173 2.97 -15.13 20.45
N GLY A 174 1.71 -15.26 20.04
CA GLY A 174 0.76 -16.22 20.57
C GLY A 174 -0.30 -16.62 19.54
N PRO A 175 -0.92 -17.80 19.67
CA PRO A 175 -1.81 -18.38 18.66
C PRO A 175 -3.17 -17.68 18.53
N SER A 176 -3.53 -16.85 19.51
CA SER A 176 -4.77 -16.05 19.49
C SER A 176 -4.56 -14.64 18.95
N LEU A 177 -3.33 -14.25 18.63
CA LEU A 177 -3.01 -12.93 18.07
C LEU A 177 -2.91 -13.00 16.56
N GLY A 178 -3.30 -11.93 15.88
CA GLY A 178 -3.20 -11.86 14.43
C GLY A 178 -4.01 -10.70 13.86
N PHE A 179 -4.52 -10.90 12.65
CA PHE A 179 -5.35 -9.95 11.94
C PHE A 179 -6.83 -10.27 12.13
N ILE A 180 -7.61 -9.32 12.67
CA ILE A 180 -8.96 -9.56 13.13
C ILE A 180 -9.94 -8.82 12.23
N TYR A 181 -10.91 -9.54 11.66
CA TYR A 181 -12.05 -8.93 11.00
C TYR A 181 -13.06 -8.49 12.06
N ILE A 182 -13.53 -7.24 11.96
CA ILE A 182 -14.54 -6.70 12.87
C ILE A 182 -15.71 -6.23 12.02
N LYS A 183 -16.92 -6.68 12.36
CA LYS A 183 -18.16 -6.24 11.73
C LYS A 183 -19.01 -5.50 12.75
N PRO A 184 -18.91 -4.16 12.83
CA PRO A 184 -19.82 -3.36 13.65
C PRO A 184 -21.23 -3.39 13.07
N ASP A 185 -22.23 -3.12 13.91
CA ASP A 185 -23.61 -2.96 13.46
C ASP A 185 -23.78 -1.64 12.73
N ASN A 186 -24.38 -1.67 11.53
CA ASN A 186 -24.69 -0.50 10.70
C ASN A 186 -23.49 0.34 10.21
N GLU A 187 -22.29 -0.23 10.20
CA GLU A 187 -21.09 0.38 9.62
C GLU A 187 -20.41 -0.56 8.62
N PRO A 188 -19.53 -0.06 7.72
CA PRO A 188 -18.69 -0.92 6.91
C PRO A 188 -17.84 -1.87 7.78
N GLY A 189 -17.65 -3.10 7.30
CA GLY A 189 -16.75 -4.04 7.97
C GLY A 189 -15.32 -3.53 7.98
N ILE A 190 -14.64 -3.68 9.11
CA ILE A 190 -13.21 -3.40 9.25
C ILE A 190 -12.47 -4.65 8.77
N PRO A 191 -11.80 -4.62 7.60
CA PRO A 191 -11.07 -5.78 7.10
C PRO A 191 -10.01 -6.22 8.11
N SER A 192 -9.75 -7.52 8.17
CA SER A 192 -8.59 -8.01 8.89
C SER A 192 -7.31 -7.54 8.21
N PHE A 193 -7.32 -7.42 6.89
CA PHE A 193 -6.16 -7.03 6.11
C PHE A 193 -6.52 -6.37 4.78
N THR A 194 -5.69 -5.43 4.34
CA THR A 194 -5.77 -4.75 3.04
C THR A 194 -4.38 -4.62 2.42
N LEU A 195 -4.26 -4.86 1.11
CA LEU A 195 -3.08 -4.57 0.32
C LEU A 195 -3.44 -3.64 -0.84
N SER A 196 -2.81 -2.47 -0.86
CA SER A 196 -2.83 -1.54 -1.99
C SER A 196 -1.45 -1.50 -2.65
N MET A 197 -1.39 -1.54 -3.98
CA MET A 197 -0.13 -1.44 -4.71
C MET A 197 -0.33 -0.75 -6.05
N ASN A 198 0.61 0.10 -6.44
CA ASN A 198 0.61 0.77 -7.74
C ASN A 198 2.01 0.73 -8.38
N GLN A 199 2.03 0.59 -9.70
CA GLN A 199 3.25 0.79 -10.48
C GLN A 199 3.64 2.27 -10.48
N ILE A 200 4.89 2.55 -10.17
CA ILE A 200 5.47 3.90 -10.10
C ILE A 200 6.54 4.13 -11.16
N GLN A 201 7.03 3.08 -11.83
CA GLN A 201 7.93 3.15 -12.99
C GLN A 201 7.77 1.92 -13.89
#